data_AF-A0A2M9BMK0-F1
#
_entry.id   AF-A0A2M9BMK0-F1
#
_cell.length_a   1.000
_cell.length_b   1.000
_cell.length_c   1.000
_cell.angle_alpha   90.00
_cell.angle_beta   90.00
_cell.angle_gamma   90.00
#
_symmetry.space_group_name_H-M   'P 1'
#
loop_
_entity.id
_entity.type
_entity.pdbx_description
1 polymer ?
#
loop_
_entity_poly.entity_id
_entity_poly.type
_entity_poly.pdbx_seq_one_letter_code
_entity_poly.pdbx_strand_id
1 'polypeptide(L)'
;MQKTLLYAFLLPLVLCGACQSSDSKTTVPTTAAPETAAADTAAVRLRERVAHPQVGDVYVVQFQRPDNQTSRYFFYHVFRATPDTAYLHPAYKDAATADADLRQPEFRASDQTMIYTQAELLELLQVQAGDVNKARLVQVRRAQ
;
A
#
# COMPACT_ATOMS: atom_id res chain seq x y z
N MET A 1 15.23 -49.71 -7.33
CA MET A 1 15.80 -49.82 -8.69
C MET A 1 14.91 -49.04 -9.63
N GLN A 2 15.25 -47.79 -9.96
CA GLN A 2 14.43 -46.92 -10.79
C GLN A 2 15.26 -46.36 -11.94
N LYS A 3 14.71 -46.52 -13.14
CA LYS A 3 15.34 -46.48 -14.45
C LYS A 3 15.78 -45.08 -14.88
N THR A 4 16.98 -45.06 -15.44
CA THR A 4 17.60 -44.08 -16.34
C THR A 4 16.71 -43.74 -17.53
N LEU A 5 16.67 -42.47 -17.93
CA LEU A 5 16.40 -42.05 -19.32
C LEU A 5 17.12 -40.72 -19.57
N LEU A 6 18.25 -40.83 -20.27
CA LEU A 6 19.01 -39.76 -20.90
C LEU A 6 18.18 -39.21 -22.07
N TYR A 7 18.06 -37.89 -22.17
CA TYR A 7 17.60 -37.23 -23.39
C TYR A 7 18.68 -36.24 -23.85
N ALA A 8 19.29 -36.57 -24.98
CA ALA A 8 20.21 -35.73 -25.73
C ALA A 8 19.39 -34.75 -26.59
N PHE A 9 19.74 -33.47 -26.57
CA PHE A 9 19.39 -32.53 -27.64
C PHE A 9 20.62 -31.71 -28.01
N LEU A 10 21.14 -32.01 -29.20
CA LEU A 10 22.12 -31.24 -29.95
C LEU A 10 21.35 -30.32 -30.91
N LEU A 11 21.68 -29.03 -30.95
CA LEU A 11 21.52 -28.21 -32.16
C LEU A 11 22.31 -26.88 -32.04
N PRO A 12 23.38 -26.70 -32.83
CA PRO A 12 23.99 -25.39 -33.06
C PRO A 12 23.50 -24.80 -34.39
N LEU A 13 23.25 -23.50 -34.44
CA LEU A 13 23.24 -22.75 -35.70
C LEU A 13 23.62 -21.29 -35.47
N VAL A 14 24.85 -21.00 -35.86
CA VAL A 14 25.43 -19.68 -36.10
C VAL A 14 24.91 -19.20 -37.45
N LEU A 15 24.49 -17.93 -37.58
CA LEU A 15 24.81 -17.12 -38.76
C LEU A 15 24.54 -15.61 -38.56
N CYS A 16 25.50 -14.86 -39.09
CA CYS A 16 25.70 -13.42 -39.14
C CYS A 16 24.51 -12.60 -39.69
N GLY A 17 24.38 -11.37 -39.16
CA GLY A 17 23.79 -10.22 -39.84
C GLY A 17 24.58 -8.96 -39.47
N ALA A 18 25.09 -8.25 -40.47
CA ALA A 18 26.08 -7.17 -40.37
C ALA A 18 25.48 -5.75 -40.25
N CYS A 19 26.28 -4.85 -39.67
CA CYS A 19 26.48 -3.41 -39.93
C CYS A 19 25.30 -2.46 -40.20
N GLN A 20 25.22 -1.36 -39.42
CA GLN A 20 25.05 0.00 -39.99
C GLN A 20 25.59 1.09 -39.04
N SER A 21 26.26 2.08 -39.64
CA SER A 21 27.09 3.16 -39.07
C SER A 21 26.34 4.37 -38.47
N SER A 22 27.08 5.09 -37.61
CA SER A 22 27.11 6.55 -37.29
C SER A 22 25.86 7.43 -37.45
N ASP A 23 25.49 8.21 -36.43
CA ASP A 23 25.93 9.61 -36.22
C ASP A 23 25.17 10.27 -35.04
N SER A 24 25.69 11.38 -34.53
CA SER A 24 25.31 12.06 -33.30
C SER A 24 23.89 12.64 -33.33
N LYS A 25 23.12 12.44 -32.25
CA LYS A 25 22.12 13.42 -31.82
C LYS A 25 21.94 13.44 -30.30
N THR A 26 22.53 14.48 -29.72
CA THR A 26 22.05 15.29 -28.60
C THR A 26 20.73 14.86 -27.93
N THR A 27 20.87 14.55 -26.64
CA THR A 27 19.97 14.84 -25.51
C THR A 27 18.51 14.43 -25.61
N VAL A 28 18.15 13.40 -24.84
CA VAL A 28 16.92 13.40 -24.04
C VAL A 28 17.31 12.86 -22.66
N PRO A 29 17.04 13.57 -21.55
CA PRO A 29 17.19 12.97 -20.24
C PRO A 29 16.17 11.84 -20.15
N THR A 30 16.63 10.61 -19.93
CA THR A 30 15.76 9.54 -19.42
C THR A 30 15.25 10.02 -18.06
N THR A 31 14.03 10.55 -18.05
CA THR A 31 13.26 10.85 -16.85
C THR A 31 12.93 9.54 -16.14
N ALA A 32 13.90 8.99 -15.42
CA ALA A 32 13.68 8.08 -14.31
C ALA A 32 13.32 8.93 -13.07
N ALA A 33 12.14 9.54 -13.06
CA ALA A 33 11.70 10.40 -11.95
C ALA A 33 10.18 10.45 -11.64
N PRO A 34 9.23 9.78 -12.34
CA PRO A 34 7.83 9.94 -11.97
C PRO A 34 7.40 9.11 -10.75
N GLU A 35 8.00 7.94 -10.48
CA GLU A 35 7.56 7.08 -9.37
C GLU A 35 7.92 7.64 -7.99
N THR A 36 9.14 8.14 -7.81
CA THR A 36 9.57 8.70 -6.52
C THR A 36 8.81 9.99 -6.19
N ALA A 37 8.62 10.89 -7.17
CA ALA A 37 7.87 12.13 -6.96
C ALA A 37 6.38 11.88 -6.70
N ALA A 38 5.77 10.88 -7.35
CA ALA A 38 4.39 10.49 -7.10
C ALA A 38 4.20 9.87 -5.71
N ALA A 39 5.15 9.04 -5.26
CA ALA A 39 5.13 8.43 -3.93
C ALA A 39 5.27 9.49 -2.82
N ASP A 40 6.18 10.45 -2.96
CA ASP A 40 6.34 11.56 -2.02
C ASP A 40 5.07 12.41 -1.94
N THR A 41 4.47 12.72 -3.09
CA THR A 41 3.20 13.47 -3.14
C THR A 41 2.07 12.71 -2.44
N ALA A 42 2.00 11.39 -2.63
CA ALA A 42 0.99 10.55 -1.96
C ALA A 42 1.19 10.52 -0.44
N ALA A 43 2.43 10.39 0.04
CA ALA A 43 2.76 10.41 1.46
C ALA A 43 2.42 11.76 2.12
N VAL A 44 2.72 12.88 1.45
CA VAL A 44 2.36 14.22 1.91
C VAL A 44 0.84 14.37 2.03
N ARG A 45 0.09 13.96 1.00
CA ARG A 45 -1.39 14.01 1.02
C ARG A 45 -1.98 13.12 2.11
N LEU A 46 -1.39 11.94 2.33
CA LEU A 46 -1.82 11.05 3.41
C LEU A 46 -1.63 11.73 4.76
N ARG A 47 -0.45 12.28 5.02
CA ARG A 47 -0.15 13.01 6.27
C ARG A 47 -1.09 14.19 6.49
N GLU A 48 -1.38 14.96 5.44
CA GLU A 48 -2.30 16.10 5.49
C GLU A 48 -3.73 15.68 5.86
N ARG A 49 -4.24 14.60 5.25
CA ARG A 49 -5.57 14.05 5.57
C ARG A 49 -5.66 13.54 7.00
N VAL A 50 -4.58 12.94 7.51
CA VAL A 50 -4.52 12.44 8.89
C VAL A 50 -4.44 13.58 9.90
N ALA A 51 -3.73 14.67 9.57
CA ALA A 51 -3.70 15.87 10.41
C ALA A 51 -5.06 16.57 10.48
N HIS A 52 -5.93 16.39 9.48
CA HIS A 52 -7.25 17.00 9.41
C HIS A 52 -8.33 15.94 9.17
N PRO A 53 -8.65 15.12 10.20
CA PRO A 53 -9.66 14.08 10.11
C PRO A 53 -11.03 14.69 9.79
N GLN A 54 -11.79 14.05 8.90
CA GLN A 54 -13.15 14.45 8.55
C GLN A 54 -14.14 13.33 8.84
N VAL A 55 -15.34 13.69 9.25
CA VAL A 55 -16.45 12.73 9.38
C VAL A 55 -16.72 12.11 8.01
N GLY A 56 -16.78 10.77 7.96
CA GLY A 56 -16.92 9.99 6.74
C GLY A 56 -15.60 9.54 6.12
N ASP A 57 -14.45 9.94 6.66
CA ASP A 57 -13.17 9.34 6.28
C ASP A 57 -13.13 7.86 6.69
N VAL A 58 -12.50 7.05 5.84
CA VAL A 58 -12.16 5.66 6.18
C VAL A 58 -10.65 5.49 6.18
N TYR A 59 -10.12 5.18 7.35
CA TYR A 59 -8.70 4.95 7.58
C TYR A 59 -8.40 3.48 7.27
N VAL A 60 -7.41 3.24 6.42
CA VAL A 60 -7.01 1.90 5.98
C VAL A 60 -5.67 1.57 6.62
N VAL A 61 -5.68 0.64 7.58
CA VAL A 61 -4.49 0.21 8.32
C VAL A 61 -4.06 -1.15 7.82
N GLN A 62 -2.81 -1.25 7.42
CA GLN A 62 -2.16 -2.49 7.03
C GLN A 62 -1.55 -3.14 8.27
N PHE A 63 -1.81 -4.43 8.46
CA PHE A 63 -1.16 -5.29 9.44
C PHE A 63 -0.38 -6.37 8.69
N GLN A 64 0.85 -6.62 9.09
CA GLN A 64 1.70 -7.68 8.58
C GLN A 64 2.07 -8.62 9.72
N ARG A 65 1.55 -9.85 9.67
CA ARG A 65 1.82 -10.83 10.73
C ARG A 65 3.29 -11.29 10.71
N PRO A 66 3.87 -11.61 11.89
CA PRO A 66 5.26 -12.09 11.97
C PRO A 66 5.52 -13.38 11.19
N ASP A 67 4.51 -14.25 11.11
CA ASP A 67 4.64 -15.65 10.71
C ASP A 67 4.63 -15.90 9.19
N ASN A 68 3.97 -15.04 8.41
CA ASN A 68 3.76 -15.26 6.97
C ASN A 68 3.96 -14.02 6.09
N GLN A 69 4.41 -12.89 6.65
CA GLN A 69 4.61 -11.60 5.96
C GLN A 69 3.40 -11.14 5.11
N THR A 70 2.24 -11.77 5.24
CA THR A 70 1.05 -11.46 4.46
C THR A 70 0.37 -10.27 5.08
N SER A 71 0.04 -9.30 4.23
CA SER A 71 -0.64 -8.09 4.66
C SER A 71 -2.15 -8.29 4.70
N ARG A 72 -2.77 -7.74 5.73
CA ARG A 72 -4.21 -7.65 5.90
C ARG A 72 -4.59 -6.21 6.17
N TYR A 73 -5.74 -5.79 5.69
CA TYR A 73 -6.17 -4.39 5.72
C TYR A 73 -7.43 -4.27 6.56
N PHE A 74 -7.36 -3.38 7.55
CA PHE A 74 -8.44 -3.06 8.47
C PHE A 74 -8.95 -1.66 8.17
N PHE A 75 -10.26 -1.47 8.28
CA PHE A 75 -10.95 -0.25 7.90
C PHE A 75 -11.58 0.40 9.12
N TYR A 76 -11.32 1.68 9.33
CA TYR A 76 -11.82 2.44 10.48
C TYR A 76 -12.56 3.68 9.99
N HIS A 77 -13.84 3.78 10.30
CA HIS A 77 -14.72 4.87 9.88
C HIS A 77 -14.68 6.00 10.91
N VAL A 78 -14.32 7.20 10.49
CA VAL A 78 -14.39 8.39 11.33
C VAL A 78 -15.84 8.87 11.40
N PHE A 79 -16.50 8.66 12.54
CA PHE A 79 -17.90 9.08 12.73
C PHE A 79 -18.01 10.42 13.46
N ARG A 80 -16.93 10.85 14.14
CA ARG A 80 -16.82 12.16 14.78
C ARG A 80 -15.36 12.62 14.74
N ALA A 81 -15.15 13.90 14.48
CA ALA A 81 -13.84 14.56 14.54
C ALA A 81 -13.93 15.86 15.33
N THR A 82 -12.91 16.14 16.12
CA THR A 82 -12.64 17.44 16.76
C THR A 82 -11.30 17.97 16.21
N PRO A 83 -10.88 19.20 16.56
CA PRO A 83 -9.58 19.71 16.11
C PRO A 83 -8.38 18.85 16.52
N ASP A 84 -8.50 18.09 17.61
CA ASP A 84 -7.43 17.35 18.27
C ASP A 84 -7.67 15.84 18.36
N THR A 85 -8.89 15.34 18.10
CA THR A 85 -9.24 13.92 18.22
C THR A 85 -10.10 13.43 17.07
N ALA A 86 -9.96 12.14 16.75
CA ALA A 86 -10.89 11.42 15.89
C ALA A 86 -11.49 10.25 16.65
N TYR A 87 -12.78 10.03 16.43
CA TYR A 87 -13.52 8.90 16.94
C TYR A 87 -13.81 7.96 15.79
N LEU A 88 -13.39 6.71 15.95
CA LEU A 88 -13.41 5.72 14.89
C LEU A 88 -14.25 4.51 15.28
N HIS A 89 -14.93 3.96 14.29
CA HIS A 89 -15.58 2.65 14.35
C HIS A 89 -14.84 1.69 13.43
N PRO A 90 -14.33 0.54 13.93
CA PRO A 90 -13.76 -0.47 13.06
C PRO A 90 -14.85 -1.15 12.24
N ALA A 91 -14.49 -1.58 11.03
CA ALA A 91 -15.30 -2.50 10.25
C ALA A 91 -15.29 -3.90 10.90
N TYR A 92 -16.34 -4.69 10.64
CA TYR A 92 -16.45 -6.06 11.17
C TYR A 92 -15.47 -7.05 10.55
N LYS A 93 -14.89 -6.72 9.39
CA LYS A 93 -14.03 -7.61 8.63
C LYS A 93 -12.83 -6.88 8.05
N ASP A 94 -11.74 -7.62 7.91
CA ASP A 94 -10.52 -7.20 7.22
C ASP A 94 -10.55 -7.64 5.74
N ALA A 95 -9.61 -7.13 4.95
CA ALA A 95 -9.45 -7.47 3.54
C ALA A 95 -8.01 -7.85 3.19
N ALA A 96 -7.84 -8.52 2.04
CA ALA A 96 -6.53 -8.81 1.47
C ALA A 96 -5.92 -7.61 0.74
N THR A 97 -6.72 -6.58 0.42
CA THR A 97 -6.27 -5.38 -0.32
C THR A 97 -6.81 -4.10 0.32
N ALA A 98 -6.10 -2.99 0.12
CA ALA A 98 -6.47 -1.67 0.67
C ALA A 98 -7.68 -1.03 -0.03
N ASP A 99 -7.95 -1.45 -1.27
CA ASP A 99 -8.99 -0.92 -2.15
C ASP A 99 -10.32 -1.70 -2.10
N ALA A 100 -10.48 -2.60 -1.13
CA ALA A 100 -11.68 -3.42 -0.96
C ALA A 100 -12.99 -2.58 -1.02
N ASP A 101 -14.04 -3.16 -1.60
CA ASP A 101 -15.32 -2.45 -1.76
C ASP A 101 -16.06 -2.33 -0.41
N LEU A 102 -16.10 -1.11 0.13
CA LEU A 102 -16.70 -0.82 1.43
C LEU A 102 -18.24 -0.73 1.40
N ARG A 103 -18.86 -0.86 0.22
CA ARG A 103 -20.32 -0.89 0.11
C ARG A 103 -20.91 -2.21 0.62
N GLN A 104 -20.06 -3.24 0.76
CA GLN A 104 -20.45 -4.54 1.26
C GLN A 104 -20.81 -4.46 2.76
N PRO A 105 -21.81 -5.22 3.24
CA PRO A 105 -22.27 -5.17 4.63
C PRO A 105 -21.18 -5.45 5.66
N GLU A 106 -20.22 -6.33 5.38
CA GLU A 106 -19.12 -6.67 6.28
C GLU A 106 -18.16 -5.51 6.60
N PHE A 107 -18.13 -4.48 5.75
CA PHE A 107 -17.27 -3.31 5.95
C PHE A 107 -18.01 -2.12 6.57
N ARG A 108 -19.26 -2.32 7.02
CA ARG A 108 -20.00 -1.33 7.81
C ARG A 108 -19.31 -1.09 9.14
N ALA A 109 -19.40 0.15 9.62
CA ALA A 109 -18.94 0.55 10.93
C ALA A 109 -19.64 -0.27 12.03
N SER A 110 -18.85 -0.86 12.93
CA SER A 110 -19.35 -1.42 14.19
C SER A 110 -19.65 -0.32 15.22
N ASP A 111 -20.32 -0.67 16.30
CA ASP A 111 -20.57 0.23 17.44
C ASP A 111 -19.35 0.37 18.38
N GLN A 112 -18.29 -0.42 18.16
CA GLN A 112 -17.05 -0.34 18.92
C GLN A 112 -16.36 1.00 18.65
N THR A 113 -16.30 1.86 19.66
CA THR A 113 -15.67 3.18 19.52
C THR A 113 -14.21 3.14 19.95
N MET A 114 -13.34 3.66 19.09
CA MET A 114 -11.94 3.95 19.38
C MET A 114 -11.73 5.46 19.31
N ILE A 115 -10.87 5.99 20.19
CA ILE A 115 -10.57 7.41 20.25
C ILE A 115 -9.06 7.55 20.06
N TYR A 116 -8.66 8.43 19.13
CA TYR A 116 -7.27 8.75 18.89
C TYR A 116 -7.10 10.27 18.90
N THR A 117 -6.03 10.73 19.52
CA THR A 117 -5.52 12.09 19.37
C THR A 117 -4.85 12.27 18.01
N GLN A 118 -4.69 13.52 17.57
CA GLN A 118 -3.99 13.85 16.33
C GLN A 118 -2.54 13.32 16.35
N ALA A 119 -1.86 13.37 17.49
CA ALA A 119 -0.51 12.85 17.62
C ALA A 119 -0.47 11.33 17.40
N GLU A 120 -1.37 10.58 18.04
CA GLU A 120 -1.45 9.13 17.87
C GLU A 120 -1.83 8.75 16.43
N LEU A 121 -2.73 9.49 15.78
CA LEU A 121 -3.05 9.26 14.37
C LEU A 121 -1.84 9.47 13.45
N LEU A 122 -1.02 10.47 13.72
CA LEU A 122 0.21 10.72 12.97
C LEU A 122 1.27 9.65 13.22
N GLU A 123 1.31 9.07 14.42
CA GLU A 123 2.17 7.92 14.73
C GLU A 123 1.81 6.69 13.90
N LEU A 124 0.51 6.46 13.64
CA LEU A 124 0.07 5.35 12.79
C LEU A 124 0.63 5.40 11.36
N LEU A 125 1.15 6.54 10.89
CA LEU A 125 1.82 6.62 9.58
C LEU A 125 3.13 5.84 9.52
N GLN A 126 3.67 5.46 10.67
CA GLN A 126 4.94 4.75 10.79
C GLN A 126 4.73 3.41 11.47
N VAL A 127 5.58 2.44 11.12
CA VAL A 127 5.64 1.18 11.85
C VAL A 127 6.33 1.45 13.18
N GLN A 128 5.63 1.14 14.28
CA GLN A 128 6.17 1.36 15.61
C GLN A 128 7.23 0.32 15.98
N ALA A 129 8.28 0.76 16.65
CA ALA A 129 9.31 -0.13 17.16
C ALA A 129 8.71 -1.10 18.19
N GLY A 130 8.91 -2.40 17.98
CA GLY A 130 8.34 -3.45 18.85
C GLY A 130 6.91 -3.86 18.50
N ASP A 131 6.26 -3.22 17.51
CA ASP A 131 4.97 -3.72 17.02
C ASP A 131 5.17 -4.99 16.19
N VAL A 132 4.76 -6.12 16.78
CA VAL A 132 4.84 -7.45 16.17
C VAL A 132 4.03 -7.54 14.87
N ASN A 133 2.94 -6.77 14.74
CA ASN A 133 2.07 -6.80 13.57
C ASN A 133 2.44 -5.74 12.54
N LYS A 134 3.51 -4.96 12.77
CA LYS A 134 3.97 -3.88 11.89
C LYS A 134 2.83 -3.02 11.35
N ALA A 135 1.89 -2.65 12.23
CA ALA A 135 0.71 -1.90 11.85
C ALA A 135 1.11 -0.53 11.31
N ARG A 136 0.48 -0.12 10.21
CA ARG A 136 0.64 1.22 9.66
C ARG A 136 -0.59 1.66 8.88
N LEU A 137 -0.99 2.91 9.04
CA LEU A 137 -1.98 3.58 8.21
C LEU A 137 -1.35 3.85 6.84
N VAL A 138 -1.95 3.30 5.80
CA VAL A 138 -1.43 3.40 4.43
C VAL A 138 -2.27 4.26 3.52
N GLN A 139 -3.53 4.53 3.91
CA GLN A 139 -4.46 5.28 3.08
C GLN A 139 -5.58 5.88 3.93
N VAL A 140 -6.07 7.06 3.52
CA VAL A 140 -7.34 7.63 3.96
C VAL A 140 -8.25 7.73 2.74
N ARG A 141 -9.40 7.07 2.79
CA ARG A 141 -10.45 7.12 1.77
C ARG A 141 -11.47 8.18 2.20
N ARG A 142 -11.51 9.28 1.45
CA ARG A 142 -12.46 10.37 1.63
C ARG A 142 -13.36 10.43 0.40
N ALA A 143 -14.66 10.65 0.59
CA ALA A 143 -15.53 10.99 -0.53
C ALA A 143 -15.02 12.29 -1.17
N GLN A 144 -14.84 12.30 -2.48
CA GLN A 144 -14.43 13.50 -3.22
C GLN A 144 -15.61 14.46 -3.37
#